data_AF-A0A0C1JSF5-F1
#
_entry.id   AF-A0A0C1JSF5-F1
#
_cell.length_a   1.000
_cell.length_b   1.000
_cell.length_c   1.000
_cell.angle_alpha   90.00
_cell.angle_beta   90.00
_cell.angle_gamma   90.00
#
_symmetry.space_group_name_H-M   'P 1'
#
loop_
_entity.id
_entity.type
_entity.pdbx_description
1 polymer ?
#
loop_
_entity_poly.entity_id
_entity_poly.type
_entity_poly.pdbx_seq_one_letter_code
_entity_poly.pdbx_strand_id
1 'polypeptide(L)'
;MSETARTKRRWMPVLLVISLAVNLLVAGVVLGTVLRFKGGDHGRIPPGFGAALYHAMPKDDRKALRGELSGLRTKGASGRVQNFSELLEALQAVPFDPETVEALLQQQTETTLNLQGAMQQKWLTYVTELTDGERQIYAERLEEVVQRGPHGKRKNKND
;
A
#
# COMPACT_ATOMS: atom_id res chain seq x y z
N MET A 1 51.67 -28.92 32.33
CA MET A 1 50.59 -27.99 32.69
C MET A 1 50.21 -27.26 31.41
N SER A 2 48.98 -27.46 30.94
CA SER A 2 48.56 -27.18 29.56
C SER A 2 47.84 -25.84 29.49
N GLU A 3 48.39 -24.88 28.73
CA GLU A 3 47.71 -23.64 28.37
C GLU A 3 47.54 -23.59 26.85
N THR A 4 46.33 -23.88 26.36
CA THR A 4 45.97 -23.68 24.95
C THR A 4 45.25 -22.34 24.82
N ALA A 5 45.94 -21.37 24.21
CA ALA A 5 45.40 -20.05 23.92
C ALA A 5 44.17 -20.13 23.00
N ARG A 6 43.00 -19.66 23.47
CA ARG A 6 41.78 -19.56 22.65
C ARG A 6 41.99 -18.54 21.53
N THR A 7 42.03 -19.01 20.28
CA THR A 7 42.00 -18.16 19.09
C THR A 7 40.70 -17.37 19.05
N LYS A 8 40.79 -16.04 19.17
CA LYS A 8 39.66 -15.10 19.11
C LYS A 8 38.91 -15.25 17.78
N ARG A 9 37.59 -15.40 17.90
CA ARG A 9 36.52 -15.59 16.92
C ARG A 9 36.49 -14.52 15.80
N ARG A 10 37.49 -14.47 14.91
CA ARG A 10 37.57 -13.49 13.79
C ARG A 10 36.57 -13.74 12.65
N TRP A 11 35.84 -14.86 12.68
CA TRP A 11 34.87 -15.23 11.64
C TRP A 11 33.47 -14.69 11.92
N MET A 12 33.19 -14.34 13.19
CA MET A 12 31.93 -13.72 13.61
C MET A 12 31.66 -12.38 12.92
N PRO A 13 32.59 -11.42 12.85
CA PRO A 13 32.34 -10.15 12.18
C PRO A 13 32.10 -10.33 10.67
N VAL A 14 32.73 -11.31 10.03
CA VAL A 14 32.55 -11.58 8.59
C VAL A 14 31.13 -12.08 8.31
N LEU A 15 30.62 -13.02 9.13
CA LEU A 15 29.24 -13.49 9.02
C LEU A 15 28.22 -12.38 9.25
N LEU A 16 28.51 -11.46 10.18
CA LEU A 16 27.64 -10.31 10.44
C LEU A 16 27.61 -9.34 9.26
N VAL A 17 28.75 -9.04 8.63
CA VAL A 17 28.80 -8.16 7.45
C VAL A 17 28.06 -8.80 6.27
N ILE A 18 28.22 -10.12 6.06
CA ILE A 18 27.51 -10.84 5.00
C ILE A 18 26.00 -10.84 5.24
N SER A 19 25.56 -11.13 6.48
CA SER A 19 24.15 -11.08 6.84
C SER A 19 23.57 -9.69 6.63
N LEU A 20 24.29 -8.65 7.05
CA LEU A 20 23.86 -7.26 6.86
C LEU A 20 23.75 -6.90 5.38
N ALA A 21 24.72 -7.30 4.55
CA ALA A 21 24.70 -7.05 3.11
C ALA A 21 23.51 -7.74 2.42
N VAL A 22 23.21 -8.99 2.79
CA VAL A 22 22.04 -9.72 2.27
C VAL A 22 20.74 -9.03 2.68
N ASN A 23 20.63 -8.58 3.94
CA ASN A 23 19.45 -7.84 4.40
C ASN A 23 19.27 -6.51 3.65
N LEU A 24 20.35 -5.76 3.44
CA LEU A 24 20.31 -4.51 2.66
C LEU A 24 19.98 -4.75 1.19
N LEU A 25 20.41 -5.88 0.61
CA LEU A 25 20.05 -6.28 -0.75
C LEU A 25 18.56 -6.58 -0.86
N VAL A 26 18.00 -7.36 0.08
CA VAL A 26 16.56 -7.65 0.12
C VAL A 26 15.76 -6.36 0.32
N ALA A 27 16.16 -5.49 1.26
CA ALA A 27 15.52 -4.21 1.48
C ALA A 27 15.60 -3.30 0.25
N GLY A 28 16.74 -3.25 -0.43
CA GLY A 28 16.94 -2.51 -1.68
C GLY A 28 16.08 -3.04 -2.83
N VAL A 29 15.90 -4.35 -2.94
CA VAL A 29 15.00 -4.97 -3.95
C VAL A 29 13.53 -4.67 -3.63
N VAL A 30 13.11 -4.76 -2.38
CA VAL A 30 11.73 -4.43 -1.97
C VAL A 30 11.45 -2.94 -2.18
N LEU A 31 12.36 -2.06 -1.74
CA LEU A 31 12.21 -0.62 -1.91
C LEU A 31 12.29 -0.23 -3.39
N GLY A 32 13.20 -0.82 -4.14
CA GLY A 32 13.36 -0.63 -5.58
C GLY A 32 12.16 -1.12 -6.37
N THR A 33 11.55 -2.26 -6.01
CA THR A 33 10.32 -2.74 -6.64
C THR A 33 9.14 -1.83 -6.31
N VAL A 34 8.93 -1.45 -5.04
CA VAL A 34 7.86 -0.52 -4.65
C VAL A 34 7.99 0.85 -5.33
N LEU A 35 9.21 1.39 -5.43
CA LEU A 35 9.48 2.65 -6.12
C LEU A 35 9.34 2.50 -7.64
N ARG A 36 9.73 1.36 -8.21
CA ARG A 36 9.51 1.03 -9.63
C ARG A 36 8.02 0.90 -9.95
N PHE A 37 7.22 0.31 -9.07
CA PHE A 37 5.75 0.30 -9.18
C PHE A 37 5.14 1.71 -9.08
N LYS A 38 5.82 2.67 -8.44
CA LYS A 38 5.38 4.07 -8.35
C LYS A 38 5.90 4.98 -9.48
N GLY A 39 6.97 4.58 -10.19
CA GLY A 39 7.73 5.49 -11.07
C GLY A 39 8.16 4.94 -12.43
N GLY A 40 7.96 3.66 -12.74
CA GLY A 40 8.50 3.04 -13.96
C GLY A 40 7.49 2.17 -14.67
N ASP A 41 7.01 2.69 -15.81
CA ASP A 41 6.33 1.97 -16.89
C ASP A 41 4.93 1.42 -16.57
N HIS A 42 3.94 1.88 -17.33
CA HIS A 42 2.55 1.43 -17.22
C HIS A 42 2.40 0.01 -17.76
N GLY A 43 2.88 -0.98 -17.00
CA GLY A 43 2.28 -2.30 -17.01
C GLY A 43 0.84 -2.14 -16.53
N ARG A 44 -0.12 -2.46 -17.41
CA ARG A 44 -1.57 -2.34 -17.23
C ARG A 44 -2.07 -3.22 -16.07
N ILE A 45 -1.74 -2.87 -14.83
CA ILE A 45 -2.40 -3.47 -13.66
C ILE A 45 -3.76 -2.78 -13.58
N PRO A 46 -4.87 -3.53 -13.72
CA PRO A 46 -6.20 -2.97 -13.53
C PRO A 46 -6.25 -2.28 -12.15
N PRO A 47 -6.90 -1.13 -12.03
CA PRO A 47 -7.11 -0.53 -10.72
C PRO A 47 -7.76 -1.58 -9.81
N GLY A 48 -7.27 -1.72 -8.58
CA GLY A 48 -7.93 -2.58 -7.59
C GLY A 48 -9.41 -2.20 -7.47
N PHE A 49 -10.28 -3.17 -7.15
CA PHE A 49 -11.74 -3.03 -7.24
C PHE A 49 -12.28 -1.69 -6.69
N GLY A 50 -11.87 -1.31 -5.47
CA GLY A 50 -12.29 -0.03 -4.87
C GLY A 50 -11.76 1.22 -5.60
N ALA A 51 -10.55 1.16 -6.16
CA ALA A 51 -10.01 2.25 -6.97
C ALA A 51 -10.78 2.40 -8.29
N ALA A 52 -11.18 1.29 -8.92
CA ALA A 52 -12.01 1.33 -10.13
C ALA A 52 -13.36 2.02 -9.87
N LEU A 53 -14.05 1.61 -8.79
CA LEU A 53 -15.32 2.21 -8.38
C LEU A 53 -15.19 3.71 -8.08
N TYR A 54 -14.12 4.10 -7.37
CA TYR A 54 -13.85 5.51 -7.08
C TYR A 54 -13.55 6.31 -8.36
N HIS A 55 -12.73 5.79 -9.27
CA HIS A 55 -12.32 6.50 -10.48
C HIS A 55 -13.43 6.65 -11.53
N ALA A 56 -14.42 5.75 -11.53
CA ALA A 56 -15.59 5.83 -12.39
C ALA A 56 -16.55 6.99 -12.01
N MET A 57 -16.49 7.47 -10.77
CA MET A 57 -17.33 8.58 -10.30
C MET A 57 -16.97 9.91 -11.00
N PRO A 58 -17.97 10.80 -11.20
CA PRO A 58 -17.75 12.19 -11.57
C PRO A 58 -16.72 12.88 -10.66
N LYS A 59 -16.05 13.91 -11.21
CA LYS A 59 -15.02 14.65 -10.47
C LYS A 59 -15.56 15.30 -9.19
N ASP A 60 -16.78 15.81 -9.25
CA ASP A 60 -17.40 16.52 -8.12
C ASP A 60 -17.74 15.55 -6.98
N ASP A 61 -18.28 14.38 -7.30
CA ASP A 61 -18.57 13.32 -6.32
C ASP A 61 -17.27 12.77 -5.70
N ARG A 62 -16.23 12.57 -6.51
CA ARG A 62 -14.91 12.20 -6.00
C ARG A 62 -14.32 13.23 -5.03
N LYS A 63 -14.63 14.52 -5.22
CA LYS A 63 -14.18 15.61 -4.35
C LYS A 63 -14.96 15.60 -3.04
N ALA A 64 -16.28 15.37 -3.08
CA ALA A 64 -17.13 15.20 -1.91
C ALA A 64 -16.67 14.00 -1.05
N LEU A 65 -16.53 12.82 -1.66
CA LEU A 65 -16.03 11.62 -0.98
C LEU A 65 -14.60 11.80 -0.44
N ARG A 66 -13.73 12.53 -1.16
CA ARG A 66 -12.38 12.84 -0.66
C ARG A 66 -12.42 13.74 0.57
N GLY A 67 -13.33 14.71 0.63
CA GLY A 67 -13.53 15.58 1.78
C GLY A 67 -13.91 14.78 3.03
N GLU A 68 -14.90 13.90 2.88
CA GLU A 68 -15.39 13.02 3.94
C GLU A 68 -14.34 11.98 4.40
N LEU A 69 -13.60 11.39 3.45
CA LEU A 69 -12.52 10.45 3.77
C LEU A 69 -11.22 11.12 4.20
N SER A 70 -11.11 12.45 4.10
CA SER A 70 -9.85 13.14 4.41
C SER A 70 -9.43 12.92 5.86
N GLY A 71 -10.37 12.92 6.81
CA GLY A 71 -10.13 12.66 8.22
C GLY A 71 -9.65 11.23 8.51
N LEU A 72 -10.06 10.26 7.71
CA LEU A 72 -9.57 8.88 7.77
C LEU A 72 -8.18 8.76 7.13
N ARG A 73 -7.92 9.51 6.06
CA ARG A 73 -6.61 9.53 5.38
C ARG A 73 -5.51 10.24 6.17
N THR A 74 -5.78 11.35 6.84
CA THR A 74 -4.77 12.06 7.65
C THR A 74 -4.34 11.21 8.85
N LYS A 75 -5.29 10.56 9.53
CA LYS A 75 -4.98 9.56 10.56
C LYS A 75 -4.17 8.39 9.99
N GLY A 76 -4.55 7.88 8.82
CA GLY A 76 -3.82 6.80 8.15
C GLY A 76 -2.44 7.17 7.62
N ALA A 77 -2.20 8.42 7.21
CA ALA A 77 -0.90 8.87 6.69
C ALA A 77 0.13 9.07 7.80
N SER A 78 -0.28 9.72 8.91
CA SER A 78 0.57 9.84 10.11
C SER A 78 0.78 8.48 10.77
N GLY A 79 -0.27 7.66 10.85
CA GLY A 79 -0.20 6.29 11.35
C GLY A 79 0.73 5.41 10.50
N ARG A 80 0.79 5.59 9.18
CA ARG A 80 1.66 4.76 8.32
C ARG A 80 3.14 4.92 8.69
N VAL A 81 3.63 6.13 8.94
CA VAL A 81 5.03 6.35 9.32
C VAL A 81 5.32 5.71 10.67
N GLN A 82 4.41 5.89 11.63
CA GLN A 82 4.49 5.32 12.98
C GLN A 82 4.47 3.78 12.96
N ASN A 83 3.57 3.17 12.18
CA ASN A 83 3.45 1.72 12.03
C ASN A 83 4.73 1.10 11.44
N PHE A 84 5.41 1.79 10.52
CA PHE A 84 6.68 1.30 9.97
C PHE A 84 7.83 1.43 10.97
N SER A 85 7.88 2.48 11.79
CA SER A 85 8.89 2.56 12.86
C SER A 85 8.71 1.45 13.89
N GLU A 86 7.47 1.16 14.31
CA GLU A 86 7.16 0.11 15.28
C GLU A 86 7.48 -1.29 14.73
N LEU A 87 7.16 -1.55 13.46
CA LEU A 87 7.53 -2.79 12.80
C LEU A 87 9.06 -2.95 12.69
N LEU A 88 9.78 -1.87 12.36
CA LEU A 88 11.24 -1.90 12.28
C LEU A 88 11.89 -2.15 13.64
N GLU A 89 11.33 -1.61 14.71
CA GLU A 89 11.80 -1.85 16.08
C GLU A 89 11.56 -3.30 16.50
N ALA A 90 10.35 -3.83 16.27
CA ALA A 90 10.01 -5.22 16.57
C ALA A 90 10.89 -6.22 15.82
N LEU A 91 11.22 -5.95 14.55
CA LEU A 91 12.13 -6.78 13.75
C LEU A 91 13.60 -6.73 14.22
N GLN A 92 14.00 -5.66 14.90
CA GLN A 92 15.37 -5.49 15.41
C GLN A 92 15.53 -6.01 16.85
N ALA A 93 14.44 -6.39 17.52
CA ALA A 93 14.47 -6.89 18.89
C ALA A 93 15.29 -8.17 19.03
N VAL A 94 16.08 -8.25 20.10
CA VAL A 94 16.85 -9.45 20.47
C VAL A 94 16.56 -9.77 21.94
N PRO A 95 15.89 -10.91 22.25
CA PRO A 95 15.43 -11.94 21.31
C PRO A 95 14.30 -11.46 20.40
N PHE A 96 14.16 -12.11 19.24
CA PHE A 96 13.05 -11.86 18.32
C PHE A 96 11.73 -12.33 18.93
N ASP A 97 10.71 -11.47 18.87
CA ASP A 97 9.35 -11.78 19.32
C ASP A 97 8.37 -11.79 18.12
N PRO A 98 7.93 -12.97 17.65
CA PRO A 98 6.98 -13.08 16.56
C PRO A 98 5.58 -12.55 16.91
N GLU A 99 5.15 -12.61 18.18
CA GLU A 99 3.80 -12.21 18.58
C GLU A 99 3.59 -10.70 18.44
N THR A 100 4.61 -9.91 18.79
CA THR A 100 4.62 -8.45 18.59
C THR A 100 4.49 -8.08 17.10
N VAL A 101 5.20 -8.77 16.21
CA VAL A 101 5.10 -8.52 14.76
C VAL A 101 3.73 -8.90 14.22
N GLU A 102 3.18 -10.03 14.66
CA GLU A 102 1.84 -10.47 14.27
C GLU A 102 0.77 -9.45 14.66
N ALA A 103 0.82 -8.93 15.89
CA ALA A 103 -0.13 -7.91 16.37
C ALA A 103 -0.10 -6.64 15.51
N LEU A 104 1.10 -6.17 15.14
CA LEU A 104 1.26 -4.98 14.26
C LEU A 104 0.66 -5.22 12.86
N LEU A 105 0.85 -6.42 12.30
CA LEU A 105 0.27 -6.78 11.00
C LEU A 105 -1.26 -6.90 11.06
N GLN A 106 -1.81 -7.44 12.15
CA GLN A 106 -3.25 -7.53 12.37
C GLN A 106 -3.87 -6.13 12.48
N GLN A 107 -3.28 -5.23 13.28
CA GLN A 107 -3.74 -3.84 13.41
C GLN A 107 -3.75 -3.09 12.06
N GLN A 108 -2.71 -3.30 11.23
CA GLN A 108 -2.64 -2.74 9.89
C GLN A 108 -3.74 -3.29 8.96
N THR A 109 -4.03 -4.59 9.09
CA THR A 109 -5.10 -5.26 8.33
C THR A 109 -6.47 -4.72 8.71
N GLU A 110 -6.78 -4.64 10.01
CA GLU A 110 -8.04 -4.10 10.52
C GLU A 110 -8.26 -2.65 10.07
N THR A 111 -7.22 -1.81 10.17
CA THR A 111 -7.29 -0.41 9.71
C THR A 111 -7.64 -0.33 8.21
N THR A 112 -7.05 -1.23 7.42
CA THR A 112 -7.29 -1.28 5.96
C THR A 112 -8.71 -1.77 5.66
N LEU A 113 -9.17 -2.81 6.34
CA LEU A 113 -10.53 -3.35 6.19
C LEU A 113 -11.59 -2.33 6.59
N ASN A 114 -11.39 -1.60 7.70
CA ASN A 114 -12.28 -0.54 8.14
C ASN A 114 -12.40 0.59 7.11
N LEU A 115 -11.26 1.03 6.55
CA LEU A 115 -11.27 2.04 5.49
C LEU A 115 -11.97 1.53 4.23
N GLN A 116 -11.72 0.27 3.84
CA GLN A 116 -12.35 -0.35 2.68
C GLN A 116 -13.87 -0.47 2.88
N GLY A 117 -14.33 -0.92 4.04
CA GLY A 117 -15.75 -1.04 4.38
C GLY A 117 -16.45 0.31 4.38
N ALA A 118 -15.85 1.33 5.00
CA ALA A 118 -16.39 2.69 4.98
C ALA A 118 -16.52 3.24 3.55
N MET A 119 -15.54 2.95 2.69
CA MET A 119 -15.58 3.36 1.29
C MET A 119 -16.67 2.65 0.49
N GLN A 120 -16.81 1.33 0.67
CA GLN A 120 -17.85 0.54 0.03
C GLN A 120 -19.24 1.01 0.43
N GLN A 121 -19.46 1.25 1.73
CA GLN A 121 -20.74 1.74 2.23
C GLN A 121 -21.10 3.09 1.62
N LYS A 122 -20.14 4.03 1.56
CA LYS A 122 -20.35 5.35 0.97
C LYS A 122 -20.60 5.28 -0.53
N TRP A 123 -19.87 4.44 -1.25
CA TRP A 123 -20.12 4.19 -2.67
C TRP A 123 -21.53 3.63 -2.90
N LEU A 124 -21.98 2.70 -2.04
CA LEU A 124 -23.31 2.12 -2.16
C LEU A 124 -24.39 3.19 -1.98
N THR A 125 -24.27 4.04 -0.95
CA THR A 125 -25.18 5.18 -0.75
C THR A 125 -25.24 6.10 -1.97
N TYR A 126 -24.08 6.45 -2.53
CA TYR A 126 -24.02 7.25 -3.75
C TYR A 126 -24.76 6.60 -4.92
N VAL A 127 -24.49 5.31 -5.19
CA VAL A 127 -25.17 4.60 -6.30
C VAL A 127 -26.67 4.51 -6.05
N THR A 128 -27.14 4.33 -4.81
CA THR A 128 -28.58 4.29 -4.53
C THR A 128 -29.31 5.62 -4.76
N GLU A 129 -28.60 6.74 -4.72
CA GLU A 129 -29.18 8.08 -4.99
C GLU A 129 -29.27 8.39 -6.49
N LEU A 130 -28.53 7.67 -7.33
CA LEU A 130 -28.58 7.84 -8.78
C LEU A 130 -29.91 7.34 -9.35
N THR A 131 -30.44 8.09 -10.32
CA THR A 131 -31.50 7.61 -11.21
C THR A 131 -30.99 6.47 -12.10
N ASP A 132 -31.91 5.73 -12.74
CA ASP A 132 -31.54 4.62 -13.62
C ASP A 132 -30.67 5.06 -14.81
N GLY A 133 -30.96 6.24 -15.37
CA GLY A 133 -30.14 6.82 -16.45
C GLY A 133 -28.73 7.18 -15.99
N GLU A 134 -28.58 7.77 -14.80
CA GLU A 134 -27.28 8.12 -14.23
C GLU A 134 -26.47 6.88 -13.85
N ARG A 135 -27.14 5.83 -13.36
CA ARG A 135 -26.52 4.54 -13.05
C ARG A 135 -25.96 3.87 -14.29
N GLN A 136 -26.65 3.97 -15.43
CA GLN A 136 -26.16 3.44 -16.70
C GLN A 136 -24.90 4.17 -17.18
N ILE A 137 -24.89 5.51 -17.12
CA ILE A 137 -23.71 6.32 -17.45
C ILE A 137 -22.53 5.98 -16.50
N TYR A 138 -22.82 5.75 -15.22
CA TYR A 138 -21.80 5.32 -14.25
C TYR A 138 -21.20 3.96 -14.62
N ALA A 139 -22.03 2.99 -15.02
CA ALA A 139 -21.57 1.66 -15.44
C ALA A 139 -20.66 1.72 -16.68
N GLU A 140 -21.00 2.53 -17.67
CA GLU A 140 -20.15 2.75 -18.87
C GLU A 140 -18.78 3.35 -18.50
N ARG A 141 -18.75 4.32 -17.58
CA ARG A 141 -17.49 4.89 -17.08
C ARG A 141 -16.67 3.87 -16.30
N LEU A 142 -17.32 3.01 -15.52
CA LEU A 142 -16.64 1.94 -14.79
C LEU A 142 -15.98 0.95 -15.75
N GLU A 143 -16.70 0.56 -16.80
CA GLU A 143 -16.16 -0.27 -17.87
C GLU A 143 -14.93 0.38 -18.53
N GLU A 144 -15.03 1.68 -18.87
CA GLU A 144 -13.90 2.44 -19.42
C GLU A 144 -12.68 2.43 -18.48
N VAL A 145 -12.89 2.66 -17.19
CA VAL A 145 -11.81 2.69 -16.18
C VAL A 145 -11.14 1.32 -16.04
N VAL A 146 -11.92 0.23 -16.07
CA VAL A 146 -11.37 -1.13 -16.01
C VAL A 146 -10.57 -1.46 -17.28
N GLN A 147 -11.06 -1.06 -18.45
CA GLN A 147 -10.39 -1.33 -19.74
C GLN A 147 -9.15 -0.46 -19.98
N ARG A 148 -9.18 0.84 -19.63
CA ARG A 148 -8.12 1.80 -19.95
C ARG A 148 -7.17 2.09 -18.79
N GLY A 149 -7.52 1.71 -17.57
CA GLY A 149 -6.86 2.14 -16.35
C GLY A 149 -7.22 3.58 -15.96
N PRO A 150 -6.95 3.99 -14.70
CA PRO A 150 -7.41 5.27 -14.14
C PRO A 150 -6.78 6.53 -14.78
N HIS A 151 -5.76 6.35 -15.63
CA HIS A 151 -5.11 7.41 -16.40
C HIS A 151 -5.22 7.12 -17.90
N GLY A 152 -6.45 7.08 -18.43
CA GLY A 152 -6.65 7.12 -19.88
C GLY A 152 -5.97 8.34 -20.47
N LYS A 153 -4.94 8.15 -21.30
CA LYS A 153 -4.32 9.23 -22.07
C LYS A 153 -5.44 9.96 -22.83
N ARG A 154 -5.57 11.26 -22.60
CA ARG A 154 -6.33 12.14 -23.49
C ARG A 154 -5.83 11.89 -24.91
N LYS A 155 -6.68 11.34 -25.77
CA LYS A 155 -6.47 11.41 -27.21
C LYS A 155 -6.53 12.90 -27.55
N ASN A 156 -5.38 13.53 -27.75
CA ASN A 156 -5.33 14.82 -28.43
C ASN A 156 -5.90 14.56 -29.82
N LYS A 157 -7.14 14.97 -30.03
CA LYS A 157 -7.73 15.06 -31.36
C LYS A 157 -7.38 16.46 -31.86
N ASN A 158 -6.15 16.59 -32.34
CA ASN A 158 -5.84 17.60 -33.36
C ASN A 158 -5.87 16.86 -34.70
N ASP A 159 -6.50 17.52 -35.67
CA ASP A 159 -6.85 17.12 -37.05
C ASP A 159 -8.30 16.64 -37.23
#